data_AF-S8CCR3-F1
#
_entry.id   AF-S8CCR3-F1
#
_cell.length_a   1.000
_cell.length_b   1.000
_cell.length_c   1.000
_cell.angle_alpha   90.00
_cell.angle_beta   90.00
_cell.angle_gamma   90.00
#
_symmetry.space_group_name_H-M   'P 1'
#
loop_
_entity.id
_entity.type
_entity.pdbx_description
1 polymer ?
#
loop_
_entity_poly.entity_id
_entity_poly.type
_entity_poly.pdbx_seq_one_letter_code
_entity_poly.pdbx_strand_id
1 'polypeptide(L)'
;KNISNFELLILDDWGLGNLNKIERHDILEVLEDRHNVKSTIISTQLPVSNWHEYIGDATIADAILDRVLSNSYKIELDGDSLRQ
;
A
#
# COMPACT_ATOMS: atom_id res chain seq x y z
N LYS A 1 5.60 -18.01 9.15
CA LYS A 1 4.62 -17.15 9.87
C LYS A 1 3.95 -16.29 8.82
N ASN A 2 2.62 -16.33 8.68
CA ASN A 2 1.92 -15.48 7.72
C ASN A 2 1.97 -14.02 8.23
N ILE A 3 2.45 -13.10 7.40
CA ILE A 3 2.56 -11.67 7.74
C ILE A 3 1.18 -11.00 7.86
N SER A 4 0.14 -11.55 7.25
CA SER A 4 -1.23 -11.06 7.43
C SER A 4 -1.75 -11.26 8.85
N ASN A 5 -1.12 -12.13 9.65
CA ASN A 5 -1.56 -12.42 11.01
C ASN A 5 -1.23 -11.34 12.05
N PHE A 6 -0.33 -10.40 11.78
CA PHE A 6 0.01 -9.34 12.73
C PHE A 6 -1.10 -8.30 12.85
N GLU A 7 -1.40 -7.86 14.08
CA GLU A 7 -2.40 -6.82 14.37
C GLU A 7 -2.14 -5.53 13.59
N LEU A 8 -0.86 -5.17 13.46
CA LEU A 8 -0.38 -4.03 12.68
C LEU A 8 0.68 -4.49 11.67
N LEU A 9 0.50 -4.09 10.41
CA LEU A 9 1.47 -4.22 9.33
C LEU A 9 1.82 -2.82 8.83
N ILE A 10 3.10 -2.54 8.66
CA ILE A 10 3.60 -1.29 8.11
C ILE A 10 4.29 -1.60 6.78
N LEU A 11 3.78 -1.01 5.71
CA LEU A 11 4.43 -0.99 4.40
C LEU A 11 5.16 0.35 4.28
N ASP A 12 6.46 0.31 4.49
CA ASP A 12 7.31 1.50 4.42
C ASP A 12 7.81 1.71 2.99
N ASP A 13 7.98 2.98 2.59
CA ASP A 13 8.47 3.39 1.27
C ASP A 13 7.70 2.79 0.07
N TRP A 14 6.36 2.76 0.16
CA TRP A 14 5.50 2.34 -0.95
C TRP A 14 5.68 3.26 -2.15
N GLY A 15 5.78 2.69 -3.36
CA GLY A 15 6.03 3.46 -4.57
C GLY A 15 7.50 3.49 -5.02
N LEU A 16 8.42 2.79 -4.33
CA LEU A 16 9.80 2.63 -4.80
C LEU A 16 9.91 1.53 -5.88
N GLY A 17 10.37 1.89 -7.07
CA GLY A 17 10.56 0.97 -8.19
C GLY A 17 9.26 0.56 -8.88
N ASN A 18 9.29 -0.41 -9.78
CA ASN A 18 8.07 -1.00 -10.35
C ASN A 18 7.85 -2.38 -9.74
N LEU A 19 6.60 -2.70 -9.41
CA LEU A 19 6.27 -4.05 -8.98
C LEU A 19 6.26 -5.02 -10.17
N ASN A 20 6.87 -6.18 -10.01
CA ASN A 20 6.71 -7.28 -10.94
C ASN A 20 5.37 -8.01 -10.72
N LYS A 21 4.99 -8.91 -11.64
CA LYS A 21 3.69 -9.59 -11.57
C LYS A 21 3.47 -10.35 -10.27
N ILE A 22 4.48 -11.04 -9.77
CA ILE A 22 4.39 -11.84 -8.52
C ILE A 22 4.18 -10.89 -7.34
N GLU A 23 5.00 -9.84 -7.24
CA GLU A 23 4.91 -8.86 -6.15
C GLU A 23 3.53 -8.18 -6.06
N ARG A 24 2.92 -7.87 -7.22
CA ARG A 24 1.56 -7.30 -7.26
C ARG A 24 0.52 -8.25 -6.68
N HIS A 25 0.60 -9.54 -7.02
CA HIS A 25 -0.31 -10.55 -6.51
C HIS A 25 -0.09 -10.82 -5.02
N ASP A 26 1.17 -10.91 -4.59
CA ASP A 26 1.53 -11.12 -3.18
C ASP A 26 1.00 -9.96 -2.30
N ILE A 27 1.15 -8.71 -2.76
CA ILE A 27 0.62 -7.55 -2.03
C ILE A 27 -0.91 -7.60 -1.97
N LEU A 28 -1.58 -7.92 -3.09
CA LEU A 28 -3.04 -8.02 -3.11
C LEU A 28 -3.54 -9.09 -2.14
N GLU A 29 -2.90 -10.27 -2.10
CA GLU A 29 -3.25 -11.36 -1.17
C GLU A 29 -3.13 -10.90 0.29
N VAL A 30 -2.01 -10.26 0.64
CA VAL A 30 -1.79 -9.75 1.99
C VAL A 30 -2.81 -8.68 2.38
N LEU A 31 -3.15 -7.77 1.45
CA LEU A 31 -4.14 -6.73 1.71
C LEU A 31 -5.56 -7.31 1.82
N GLU A 32 -5.88 -8.35 1.04
CA GLU A 32 -7.18 -9.04 1.11
C GLU A 32 -7.37 -9.73 2.47
N ASP A 33 -6.38 -10.50 2.93
CA ASP A 33 -6.42 -11.15 4.23
C ASP A 33 -6.63 -10.18 5.41
N ARG A 34 -6.26 -8.91 5.21
CA ARG A 34 -6.27 -7.86 6.25
C ARG A 34 -7.46 -6.93 6.15
N HIS A 35 -8.15 -6.91 5.02
CA HIS A 35 -9.22 -5.98 4.72
C HIS A 35 -10.36 -6.09 5.75
N ASN A 36 -10.71 -4.96 6.38
CA ASN A 36 -11.74 -4.84 7.43
C ASN A 36 -11.53 -5.71 8.70
N VAL A 37 -10.35 -6.31 8.88
CA VAL A 37 -10.05 -7.13 10.06
C VAL A 37 -8.82 -6.67 10.83
N LYS A 38 -7.81 -6.10 10.16
CA LYS A 38 -6.53 -5.69 10.79
C LYS A 38 -6.03 -4.37 10.24
N SER A 39 -5.19 -3.68 11.01
CA SER A 39 -4.74 -2.31 10.68
C SER A 39 -3.49 -2.34 9.80
N THR A 40 -3.49 -1.59 8.69
CA THR A 40 -2.31 -1.44 7.83
C THR A 40 -1.92 0.03 7.73
N ILE A 41 -0.64 0.33 7.93
CA ILE A 41 -0.08 1.66 7.68
C ILE A 41 0.76 1.56 6.41
N ILE A 42 0.61 2.54 5.53
CA ILE A 42 1.42 2.68 4.32
C ILE A 42 2.06 4.06 4.35
N SER A 43 3.39 4.12 4.32
CA SER A 43 4.11 5.36 4.05
C SER A 43 4.45 5.42 2.57
N THR A 44 4.31 6.59 1.96
CA THR A 44 4.63 6.77 0.55
C THR A 44 4.99 8.21 0.25
N GLN A 45 5.95 8.41 -0.65
CA GLN A 45 6.24 9.69 -1.28
C GLN A 45 5.46 9.86 -2.60
N LEU A 46 4.72 8.83 -3.01
CA LEU A 46 4.00 8.79 -4.27
C LEU A 46 2.53 9.19 -4.03
N PRO A 47 2.02 10.25 -4.71
CA PRO A 47 0.61 10.59 -4.66
C PRO A 47 -0.27 9.40 -5.07
N VAL A 48 -1.43 9.24 -4.42
CA VAL A 48 -2.37 8.14 -4.68
C VAL A 48 -2.78 8.08 -6.17
N SER A 49 -2.86 9.23 -6.85
CA SER A 49 -3.15 9.32 -8.28
C SER A 49 -2.17 8.53 -9.17
N ASN A 50 -0.95 8.30 -8.69
CA ASN A 50 0.10 7.64 -9.45
C ASN A 50 0.20 6.15 -9.11
N TRP A 51 -0.62 5.63 -8.19
CA TRP A 51 -0.55 4.24 -7.77
C TRP A 51 -0.94 3.26 -8.89
N HIS A 52 -1.87 3.63 -9.77
CA HIS A 52 -2.20 2.82 -10.94
C HIS A 52 -0.97 2.57 -11.83
N GLU A 53 -0.20 3.62 -12.10
CA GLU A 53 1.01 3.53 -12.92
C GLU A 53 2.07 2.68 -12.22
N TYR A 54 2.31 2.94 -10.93
CA TYR A 54 3.26 2.18 -10.11
C TYR A 54 2.95 0.69 -10.04
N ILE A 55 1.67 0.33 -9.82
CA ILE A 55 1.22 -1.06 -9.77
C ILE A 55 1.27 -1.69 -11.16
N GLY A 56 1.01 -0.93 -12.22
CA GLY A 56 1.24 -1.37 -13.60
C GLY A 56 0.30 -2.46 -14.12
N ASP A 57 -0.84 -2.68 -13.44
CA ASP A 57 -1.97 -3.49 -13.88
C ASP A 57 -3.25 -2.84 -13.36
N ALA A 58 -4.14 -2.41 -14.25
CA ALA A 58 -5.33 -1.65 -13.87
C ALA A 58 -6.26 -2.45 -12.94
N THR A 59 -6.42 -3.75 -13.19
CA THR A 59 -7.34 -4.60 -12.42
C THR A 59 -6.82 -4.82 -11.01
N ILE A 60 -5.52 -5.11 -10.88
CA ILE A 60 -4.88 -5.28 -9.57
C ILE A 60 -4.81 -3.94 -8.84
N ALA A 61 -4.55 -2.84 -9.55
CA ALA A 61 -4.51 -1.51 -8.97
C ALA A 61 -5.86 -1.12 -8.35
N ASP A 62 -6.96 -1.29 -9.09
CA ASP A 62 -8.31 -1.06 -8.55
C ASP A 62 -8.55 -1.91 -7.30
N ALA A 63 -8.23 -3.20 -7.36
CA ALA A 63 -8.41 -4.11 -6.24
C ALA A 63 -7.59 -3.72 -4.99
N ILE A 64 -6.35 -3.27 -5.17
CA ILE A 64 -5.49 -2.77 -4.08
C ILE A 64 -6.05 -1.46 -3.52
N LEU A 65 -6.39 -0.50 -4.39
CA LEU A 65 -6.91 0.81 -4.00
C LEU A 65 -8.22 0.68 -3.24
N ASP A 66 -9.12 -0.22 -3.65
CA ASP A 66 -10.37 -0.49 -2.93
C ASP A 66 -10.11 -0.97 -1.50
N ARG A 67 -9.15 -1.89 -1.30
CA ARG A 67 -8.83 -2.43 0.03
C ARG A 67 -8.11 -1.44 0.93
N VAL A 68 -7.25 -0.61 0.35
CA VAL A 68 -6.46 0.36 1.11
C VAL A 68 -7.27 1.61 1.40
N LEU A 69 -7.95 2.17 0.40
CA LEU A 69 -8.52 3.51 0.49
C LEU A 69 -9.93 3.57 1.08
N SER A 70 -10.73 2.51 0.91
CA SER A 70 -12.14 2.49 1.32
C SER A 70 -12.36 2.80 2.80
N ASN A 71 -11.41 2.41 3.66
CA ASN A 71 -11.46 2.66 5.10
C ASN A 71 -10.10 3.15 5.63
N SER A 72 -9.56 4.20 4.99
CA SER A 72 -8.27 4.80 5.37
C SER A 72 -8.42 6.17 6.00
N TYR A 73 -7.49 6.48 6.90
CA TYR A 73 -7.15 7.85 7.24
C TYR A 73 -5.96 8.28 6.38
N LYS A 74 -6.13 9.37 5.63
CA LYS A 74 -5.04 9.98 4.84
C LYS A 74 -4.42 11.11 5.65
N ILE A 75 -3.12 11.01 5.88
CA ILE A 75 -2.34 12.02 6.58
C ILE A 75 -1.32 12.54 5.58
N GLU A 76 -1.54 13.76 5.09
CA GLU A 76 -0.57 14.45 4.24
C GLU A 76 0.48 15.10 5.14
N LEU A 77 1.74 14.75 4.91
CA LEU A 77 2.87 15.31 5.63
C LEU A 77 3.55 16.35 4.73
N ASP A 78 3.87 17.50 5.31
CA ASP A 78 4.58 18.60 4.66
C ASP A 78 5.72 19.08 5.56
N GLY A 79 6.73 19.71 4.95
CA GLY A 79 7.91 20.23 5.62
C GLY A 79 9.23 19.70 5.07
N ASP A 80 10.32 20.32 5.55
CA ASP A 80 11.67 19.97 5.13
C ASP A 80 12.11 18.59 5.61
N SER A 81 13.04 17.98 4.86
CA SER A 81 13.64 16.71 5.27
C SER A 81 14.36 16.85 6.62
N LEU A 82 14.08 15.93 7.54
CA LEU A 82 14.77 15.84 8.83
C LEU A 82 16.17 15.21 8.75
N ARG A 83 16.61 14.79 7.55
CA ARG A 83 17.90 14.10 7.33
C ARG A 83 19.09 15.05 7.12
N GLN A 84 18.93 16.35 7.41
CA GLN A 84 20.00 17.35 7.28
C GLN A 84 21.25 16.96 8.07
#